data_AF-A0AA48GRX0-F1
#
_entry.id   AF-A0AA48GRX0-F1
#
_cell.length_a   1.000
_cell.length_b   1.000
_cell.length_c   1.000
_cell.angle_alpha   90.00
_cell.angle_beta   90.00
_cell.angle_gamma   90.00
#
_symmetry.space_group_name_H-M   'P 1'
#
loop_
_entity.id
_entity.type
_entity.pdbx_description
1 polymer ?
#
loop_
_entity_poly.entity_id
_entity_poly.type
_entity_poly.pdbx_seq_one_letter_code
_entity_poly.pdbx_strand_id
1 'polypeptide(L)'
;MLISALFLLASATSPVPATPTETPAVVEPSPSATCPVCGKTIEPGQGTKVSIRGREYTVDDTACSNQLMADPDKYLESDGTPKNARK
;
A
#
# COMPACT_ATOMS: atom_id res chain seq x y z
N MET A 1 46.15 -5.85 47.81
CA MET A 1 45.98 -4.82 46.76
C MET A 1 46.42 -5.44 45.44
N LEU A 2 45.62 -5.66 44.40
CA LEU A 2 44.27 -5.24 44.06
C LEU A 2 43.70 -6.24 43.02
N ILE A 3 42.51 -6.77 43.32
CA ILE A 3 41.40 -7.13 42.41
C ILE A 3 41.43 -8.51 41.69
N SER A 4 40.77 -9.46 42.36
CA SER A 4 40.11 -10.64 41.79
C SER A 4 38.82 -10.30 41.05
N ALA A 5 38.55 -11.07 40.00
CA ALA A 5 37.24 -11.54 39.49
C ALA A 5 36.02 -10.61 39.57
N LEU A 6 35.54 -10.17 38.40
CA LEU A 6 34.10 -10.10 38.16
C LEU A 6 33.75 -10.65 36.78
N PHE A 7 32.81 -11.57 36.86
CA PHE A 7 32.27 -12.47 35.87
C PHE A 7 31.07 -11.78 35.19
N LEU A 8 30.72 -12.24 33.98
CA LEU A 8 29.42 -12.09 33.30
C LEU A 8 28.97 -10.71 32.78
N LEU A 9 28.85 -10.62 31.45
CA LEU A 9 27.63 -10.33 30.66
C LEU A 9 28.11 -10.15 29.21
N ALA A 10 28.00 -11.15 28.33
CA ALA A 10 26.81 -11.43 27.53
C ALA A 10 26.38 -10.24 26.62
N SER A 11 26.27 -10.57 25.33
CA SER A 11 25.31 -10.01 24.37
C SER A 11 25.78 -8.88 23.45
N ALA A 12 26.03 -9.29 22.20
CA ALA A 12 25.39 -8.75 21.00
C ALA A 12 25.19 -7.24 20.91
N THR A 13 26.12 -6.55 20.24
CA THR A 13 25.87 -5.24 19.66
C THR A 13 25.75 -5.34 18.15
N SER A 14 24.51 -5.55 17.71
CA SER A 14 23.98 -4.91 16.51
C SER A 14 22.67 -4.24 16.94
N PRO A 15 22.41 -3.01 16.49
CA PRO A 15 21.77 -2.90 15.19
C PRO A 15 22.26 -1.75 14.30
N VAL A 16 22.16 -2.02 12.99
CA VAL A 16 22.13 -1.08 11.87
C VAL A 16 21.15 0.08 12.09
N PRO A 17 21.54 1.30 11.69
CA PRO A 17 20.58 2.21 11.07
C PRO A 17 21.22 2.89 9.85
N ALA A 18 21.35 2.16 8.75
CA ALA A 18 21.44 2.79 7.44
C ALA A 18 20.12 2.48 6.74
N THR A 19 19.22 3.48 6.79
CA THR A 19 18.03 3.63 5.93
C THR A 19 17.13 2.41 5.80
N PRO A 20 15.92 2.41 6.39
CA PRO A 20 14.83 1.89 5.60
C PRO A 20 14.81 2.79 4.36
N THR A 21 15.31 2.27 3.24
CA THR A 21 14.59 2.38 1.97
C THR A 21 13.12 2.49 2.34
N GLU A 22 12.52 3.65 2.08
CA GLU A 22 11.09 3.71 1.88
C GLU A 22 10.81 2.74 0.74
N THR A 23 10.73 1.46 1.08
CA THR A 23 9.72 0.57 0.56
C THR A 23 8.47 1.24 1.08
N PRO A 24 7.72 1.99 0.25
CA PRO A 24 6.35 2.28 0.63
C PRO A 24 5.80 0.90 0.92
N ALA A 25 5.39 0.68 2.16
CA ALA A 25 4.78 -0.56 2.58
C ALA A 25 3.87 -0.98 1.44
N VAL A 26 4.23 -2.10 0.80
CA VAL A 26 3.33 -2.82 -0.09
C VAL A 26 2.23 -3.31 0.84
N VAL A 27 1.35 -2.39 1.23
CA VAL A 27 -0.02 -2.69 1.57
C VAL A 27 -0.51 -3.25 0.26
N GLU A 28 -0.52 -4.58 0.18
CA GLU A 28 -0.83 -5.35 -1.01
C GLU A 28 -1.90 -4.60 -1.80
N PRO A 29 -1.53 -3.94 -2.91
CA PRO A 29 -2.51 -3.33 -3.76
C PRO A 29 -3.22 -4.55 -4.29
N SER A 30 -4.35 -4.93 -3.70
CA SER A 30 -5.26 -5.87 -4.33
C SER A 30 -5.53 -5.20 -5.67
N PRO A 31 -4.88 -5.66 -6.76
CA PRO A 31 -5.07 -5.00 -8.02
C PRO A 31 -6.51 -5.32 -8.30
N SER A 32 -7.36 -4.32 -8.13
CA SER A 32 -8.69 -4.39 -8.66
C SER A 32 -8.41 -4.53 -10.15
N ALA A 33 -8.42 -5.78 -10.62
CA ALA A 33 -8.14 -6.13 -12.01
C ALA A 33 -9.20 -5.49 -12.90
N THR A 34 -10.18 -4.80 -12.33
CA THR A 34 -11.23 -4.04 -12.97
C THR A 34 -11.21 -2.59 -12.45
N CYS A 35 -11.21 -1.63 -13.36
CA CYS A 35 -11.33 -0.21 -13.04
C CYS A 35 -12.68 0.07 -12.35
N PRO A 36 -12.72 0.71 -11.17
CA PRO A 36 -13.95 1.02 -10.42
C PRO A 36 -14.91 1.96 -11.16
N VAL A 37 -14.41 2.78 -12.10
CA VAL A 37 -15.21 3.78 -12.81
C VAL A 37 -15.86 3.20 -14.06
N CYS A 38 -15.05 2.65 -14.97
CA CYS A 38 -15.53 2.17 -16.26
C CYS A 38 -15.85 0.66 -16.29
N GLY A 39 -15.43 -0.10 -15.28
CA GLY A 39 -15.65 -1.55 -15.23
C GLY A 39 -14.79 -2.37 -16.19
N LYS A 40 -13.77 -1.76 -16.81
CA LYS A 40 -12.84 -2.46 -17.70
C LYS A 40 -11.77 -3.20 -16.91
N THR A 41 -11.37 -4.37 -17.39
CA THR A 41 -10.24 -5.09 -16.85
C THR A 41 -8.93 -4.32 -17.13
N ILE A 42 -8.10 -4.13 -16.12
CA ILE A 42 -6.77 -3.53 -16.18
C ILE A 42 -5.76 -4.67 -16.06
N GLU A 43 -4.83 -4.74 -17.01
CA GLU A 43 -3.75 -5.72 -16.94
C GLU A 43 -2.78 -5.39 -15.80
N PRO A 44 -2.18 -6.40 -15.15
CA PRO A 44 -1.18 -6.18 -14.11
C PRO A 44 0.02 -5.41 -14.69
N GLY A 45 0.33 -4.26 -14.07
CA GLY A 45 1.39 -3.36 -14.53
C GLY A 45 0.93 -2.28 -15.51
N GLN A 46 -0.35 -2.29 -15.89
CA GLN A 46 -1.00 -1.18 -16.58
C GLN A 46 -1.87 -0.36 -15.62
N GLY A 47 -2.22 0.85 -16.04
CA GLY A 47 -3.11 1.74 -15.32
C GLY A 47 -2.41 2.76 -14.43
N THR A 48 -3.18 3.77 -14.04
CA THR A 48 -2.78 4.83 -13.14
C THR A 48 -3.22 4.49 -11.73
N LYS A 49 -2.34 4.70 -10.76
CA LYS A 49 -2.66 4.49 -9.36
C LYS A 49 -3.18 5.77 -8.72
N VAL A 50 -4.23 5.66 -7.91
CA VAL A 50 -4.83 6.78 -7.20
C VAL A 50 -5.10 6.39 -5.75
N SER A 51 -4.72 7.25 -4.82
CA SER A 51 -4.94 7.03 -3.38
C SER A 51 -6.22 7.73 -2.93
N ILE A 52 -7.18 6.97 -2.42
CA ILE A 52 -8.46 7.47 -1.90
C ILE A 52 -8.73 6.80 -0.56
N ARG A 53 -9.00 7.61 0.48
CA ARG A 53 -9.26 7.13 1.85
C ARG A 53 -8.14 6.24 2.42
N GLY A 54 -6.88 6.53 2.05
CA GLY A 54 -5.72 5.74 2.47
C GLY A 54 -5.62 4.35 1.82
N ARG A 55 -6.43 4.09 0.78
CA ARG A 55 -6.35 2.89 -0.05
C ARG A 55 -5.94 3.26 -1.47
N GLU A 56 -5.11 2.41 -2.08
CA GLU A 56 -4.62 2.61 -3.43
C GLU A 56 -5.49 1.85 -4.44
N TYR A 57 -6.01 2.55 -5.44
CA TYR A 57 -6.83 2.00 -6.51
C TYR A 57 -6.11 2.14 -7.84
N THR A 58 -6.31 1.16 -8.73
CA THR A 58 -5.80 1.24 -10.10
C THR A 58 -6.97 1.57 -11.03
N VAL A 59 -6.76 2.54 -11.92
CA VAL A 59 -7.70 2.94 -12.97
C VAL A 59 -7.01 2.82 -14.34
N ASP A 60 -7.79 2.63 -15.39
CA ASP A 60 -7.30 2.53 -16.77
C ASP A 60 -6.65 3.84 -17.24
N ASP A 61 -7.29 4.98 -16.96
CA ASP A 61 -6.87 6.29 -17.48
C ASP A 61 -6.99 7.42 -16.45
N THR A 62 -6.37 8.56 -16.75
CA THR A 62 -6.45 9.78 -15.92
C THR A 62 -7.87 10.31 -15.78
N ALA A 63 -8.73 10.12 -16.80
CA ALA A 63 -10.14 10.49 -16.71
C ALA A 63 -10.88 9.70 -15.61
N CYS A 64 -10.64 8.39 -15.54
CA CYS A 64 -11.19 7.53 -14.49
C CYS A 64 -10.62 7.89 -13.12
N SER A 65 -9.34 8.25 -13.02
CA SER A 65 -8.75 8.78 -11.78
C SER A 65 -9.51 10.01 -11.29
N ASN A 66 -9.72 11.00 -12.16
CA ASN A 66 -10.43 12.23 -11.81
C ASN A 66 -11.88 11.96 -11.40
N GLN A 67 -12.61 11.08 -12.10
CA GLN A 67 -13.98 10.72 -11.73
C GLN A 67 -14.05 10.00 -10.38
N LEU A 68 -13.09 9.11 -10.12
CA LEU A 68 -13.01 8.39 -8.86
C LEU A 68 -12.66 9.33 -7.70
N MET A 69 -11.78 10.32 -7.92
CA MET A 69 -11.45 11.34 -6.92
C MET A 69 -12.58 12.34 -6.69
N ALA A 70 -13.33 12.68 -7.74
CA ALA A 70 -14.45 13.62 -7.65
C ALA A 70 -15.62 13.03 -6.85
N ASP A 71 -15.98 11.77 -7.11
CA ASP A 71 -17.12 11.09 -6.48
C ASP A 71 -16.79 9.65 -6.06
N PRO A 72 -15.89 9.45 -5.06
CA PRO A 72 -15.47 8.11 -4.67
C PRO A 72 -16.61 7.25 -4.14
N ASP A 73 -17.55 7.83 -3.38
CA ASP A 73 -18.72 7.11 -2.84
C ASP A 73 -19.68 6.57 -3.92
N LYS A 74 -19.62 7.13 -5.13
CA LYS A 74 -20.42 6.65 -6.26
C LYS A 74 -19.91 5.31 -6.78
N TYR A 75 -18.60 5.13 -6.82
CA TYR A 75 -17.94 3.97 -7.43
C TYR A 75 -17.41 2.96 -6.39
N LEU A 76 -17.12 3.43 -5.19
CA LEU A 76 -16.63 2.63 -4.07
C LEU A 76 -17.74 2.42 -3.04
N GLU A 77 -17.67 1.30 -2.34
CA GLU A 77 -18.43 1.07 -1.10
C GLU A 77 -17.81 1.82 0.06
N SER A 78 -18.54 1.90 1.19
CA SER A 78 -18.05 2.52 2.42
C SER A 78 -16.73 1.91 2.92
N ASP A 79 -16.53 0.62 2.67
CA ASP A 79 -15.30 -0.12 3.02
C ASP A 79 -14.12 0.18 2.07
N GLY A 80 -14.38 0.87 0.95
CA GLY A 80 -13.42 1.08 -0.13
C GLY A 80 -13.38 -0.05 -1.16
N THR A 81 -14.38 -0.94 -1.19
CA THR A 81 -14.44 -1.96 -2.25
C THR A 81 -15.03 -1.35 -3.53
N PRO A 82 -14.46 -1.60 -4.72
CA PRO A 82 -15.11 -1.23 -5.98
C PRO A 82 -16.49 -1.88 -6.08
N LYS A 83 -17.56 -1.09 -6.28
CA LYS A 83 -18.93 -1.62 -6.40
C LYS A 83 -19.09 -2.59 -7.58
N ASN A 84 -18.24 -2.47 -8.59
CA ASN A 84 -18.24 -3.33 -9.75
C ASN A 84 -17.40 -4.62 -9.59
N ALA A 85 -16.66 -4.80 -8.49
CA ALA A 85 -15.88 -6.02 -8.24
C ALA A 85 -16.73 -7.22 -7.77
N ARG A 86 -17.99 -6.99 -7.37
CA ARG A 86 -18.89 -8.01 -6.82
C ARG A 86 -19.80 -8.69 -7.87
N LYS A 87 -19.62 -8.39 -9.16
CA LYS A 87 -20.54 -8.83 -10.22
C LYS A 87 -20.03 -10.03 -11.00
#